data_AF-A0A437LN64-F1
#
_entry.id   AF-A0A437LN64-F1
#
_cell.length_a   1.000
_cell.length_b   1.000
_cell.length_c   1.000
_cell.angle_alpha   90.00
_cell.angle_beta   90.00
_cell.angle_gamma   90.00
#
_symmetry.space_group_name_H-M   'P 1'
#
loop_
_entity.id
_entity.type
_entity.pdbx_description
1 polymer ?
#
loop_
_entity_poly.entity_id
_entity_poly.type
_entity_poly.pdbx_seq_one_letter_code
_entity_poly.pdbx_strand_id
1 'polypeptide(L)'
;MIAAFKREVALTCGFCGKGADVVGRLMAGAAGAHICDACVGVCTDILGAVPAGPARWKEMDDDALLAALPVASASVEATRGVLQAQVEALRAREVSWSRIGAALGISRQAAWERFS
;
A
#
# COMPACT_ATOMS: atom_id res chain seq x y z
N MET A 1 -38.24 34.16 21.96
CA MET A 1 -36.76 34.25 21.99
C MET A 1 -36.24 32.82 22.11
N ILE A 2 -36.06 32.11 20.99
CA ILE A 2 -35.57 30.72 21.01
C ILE A 2 -34.06 30.78 20.77
N ALA A 3 -33.28 30.41 21.78
CA ALA A 3 -31.83 30.33 21.69
C ALA A 3 -31.44 29.15 20.79
N ALA A 4 -30.75 29.44 19.69
CA ALA A 4 -30.12 28.42 18.87
C ALA A 4 -28.92 27.83 19.64
N PHE A 5 -29.04 26.59 20.11
CA PHE A 5 -27.89 25.83 20.61
C PHE A 5 -26.91 25.61 19.44
N LYS A 6 -25.83 26.40 19.40
CA LYS A 6 -24.67 26.08 18.56
C LYS A 6 -24.10 24.76 19.08
N ARG A 7 -24.31 23.70 18.30
CA ARG A 7 -23.69 22.41 18.55
C ARG A 7 -22.22 22.55 18.14
N GLU A 8 -21.34 22.80 19.12
CA GLU A 8 -19.90 22.74 18.90
C GLU A 8 -19.55 21.31 18.49
N VAL A 9 -19.18 21.12 17.22
CA VAL A 9 -18.71 19.83 16.74
C VAL A 9 -17.33 19.65 17.35
N ALA A 10 -17.24 18.87 18.43
CA ALA A 10 -15.97 18.50 19.02
C ALA A 10 -15.12 17.78 17.96
N LEU A 11 -13.98 18.37 17.60
CA LEU A 11 -13.05 17.76 16.67
C LEU A 11 -12.40 16.56 17.34
N THR A 12 -12.47 15.40 16.69
CA THR A 12 -11.91 14.14 17.18
C THR A 12 -10.91 13.55 16.18
N CYS A 13 -9.94 12.79 16.68
CA CYS A 13 -9.07 11.98 15.85
C CYS A 13 -9.87 10.84 15.22
N GLY A 14 -9.83 10.69 13.90
CA GLY A 14 -10.52 9.63 13.17
C GLY A 14 -9.98 8.22 13.43
N PHE A 15 -8.81 8.10 14.06
CA PHE A 15 -8.16 6.81 14.35
C PHE A 15 -8.47 6.31 15.76
N CYS A 16 -8.27 7.15 16.79
CA CYS A 16 -8.47 6.75 18.18
C CYS A 16 -9.76 7.30 18.82
N GLY A 17 -10.51 8.16 18.12
CA GLY A 17 -11.76 8.77 18.58
C GLY A 17 -11.60 9.85 19.66
N LYS A 18 -10.39 10.11 20.16
CA LYS A 18 -10.14 11.11 21.20
C LYS A 18 -10.36 12.53 20.69
N GLY A 19 -10.90 13.40 21.55
CA GLY A 19 -11.12 14.82 21.28
C GLY A 19 -9.82 15.62 21.20
N ALA A 20 -9.87 16.77 20.55
CA ALA A 20 -8.76 17.73 20.43
C ALA A 20 -8.22 18.22 21.80
N ASP A 21 -9.04 18.16 22.84
CA ASP A 21 -8.73 18.49 24.23
C ASP A 21 -7.95 17.38 24.96
N VAL A 22 -8.00 16.14 24.45
CA VAL A 22 -7.38 14.96 25.06
C VAL A 22 -6.02 14.63 24.42
N VAL A 23 -5.76 15.09 23.19
CA VAL A 23 -4.54 14.76 22.44
C VAL A 23 -3.54 15.92 22.44
N GLY A 24 -2.26 15.62 22.24
CA GLY A 24 -1.21 16.65 22.21
C GLY A 24 -1.35 17.59 21.00
N ARG A 25 -1.56 17.01 19.81
CA ARG A 25 -1.85 17.78 18.59
C ARG A 25 -2.85 17.03 17.73
N LEU A 26 -3.86 17.74 17.21
CA LEU A 26 -4.77 17.24 16.19
C LEU A 26 -4.48 17.91 14.85
N MET A 27 -4.17 17.12 13.82
CA MET A 27 -3.82 17.57 12.48
C MET A 27 -5.00 17.34 11.53
N ALA A 28 -5.40 18.37 10.79
CA ALA A 28 -6.43 18.28 9.76
C ALA A 28 -5.84 17.85 8.41
N GLY A 29 -6.54 16.95 7.72
CA GLY A 29 -6.22 16.47 6.38
C GLY A 29 -7.31 16.81 5.37
N ALA A 30 -7.13 16.34 4.13
CA ALA A 30 -8.14 16.50 3.09
C ALA A 30 -9.47 15.83 3.47
N ALA A 31 -10.58 16.31 2.86
CA ALA A 31 -11.92 15.76 3.05
C ALA A 31 -12.41 15.67 4.52
N GLY A 32 -11.91 16.56 5.39
CA GLY A 32 -12.34 16.61 6.80
C GLY A 32 -11.76 15.50 7.68
N ALA A 33 -10.70 14.82 7.22
CA ALA A 33 -9.97 13.86 8.05
C ALA A 33 -9.18 14.57 9.16
N HIS A 34 -9.06 13.93 10.32
CA HIS A 34 -8.25 14.43 11.42
C HIS A 34 -7.46 13.28 12.05
N ILE A 35 -6.18 13.49 12.34
CA ILE A 35 -5.30 12.51 12.99
C ILE A 35 -4.49 13.18 14.10
N CYS A 36 -4.34 12.52 15.24
CA CYS A 36 -3.50 13.03 16.32
C CYS A 36 -2.04 12.59 16.20
N ASP A 37 -1.14 13.34 16.84
CA ASP A 37 0.28 13.05 16.96
C ASP A 37 0.61 11.63 17.44
N ALA A 38 -0.11 11.14 18.46
CA ALA A 38 0.08 9.77 18.96
C ALA A 38 -0.28 8.71 17.90
N CYS A 39 -1.36 8.91 17.13
CA CYS A 39 -1.73 8.00 16.05
C CYS A 39 -0.76 8.08 14.88
N VAL A 40 -0.19 9.25 14.57
CA VAL A 40 0.89 9.38 13.60
C VAL A 40 2.10 8.55 14.02
N GLY A 41 2.52 8.62 15.29
CA GLY A 41 3.61 7.81 15.83
C GLY A 41 3.39 6.31 15.63
N VAL A 42 2.21 5.80 16.02
CA VAL A 42 1.84 4.39 15.81
C VAL A 42 1.87 4.01 14.32
N CYS A 43 1.33 4.84 13.44
CA CYS A 43 1.39 4.57 12.00
C CYS A 43 2.83 4.56 11.48
N THR A 44 3.69 5.47 11.95
CA THR A 44 5.11 5.49 11.58
C THR A 44 5.81 4.22 12.03
N ASP A 45 5.55 3.73 13.24
CA ASP A 45 6.13 2.48 13.75
C ASP A 45 5.68 1.27 12.90
N ILE A 46 4.39 1.18 12.57
CA ILE A 46 3.84 0.13 11.71
C ILE A 46 4.48 0.17 10.31
N LEU A 47 4.62 1.36 9.73
CA LEU A 47 5.23 1.54 8.41
C LEU A 47 6.74 1.24 8.44
N GLY A 48 7.43 1.53 9.54
CA GLY A 48 8.83 1.18 9.76
C GLY A 48 9.06 -0.31 9.99
N ALA A 49 8.03 -1.04 10.44
CA ALA A 49 8.07 -2.49 10.66
C ALA A 49 7.84 -3.33 9.38
N VAL A 50 7.60 -2.70 8.23
CA VAL A 50 7.68 -3.41 6.92
C VAL A 50 9.09 -3.98 6.79
N PRO A 51 9.26 -5.30 6.57
CA PRO A 51 10.56 -5.94 6.70
C PRO A 51 11.60 -5.23 5.84
N ALA A 52 12.64 -4.75 6.52
CA ALA A 52 13.69 -3.90 5.97
C ALA A 52 14.58 -4.67 4.97
N GLY A 53 14.05 -4.94 3.77
CA GLY A 53 14.78 -5.33 2.57
C GLY A 53 16.07 -6.16 2.80
N PRO A 54 17.18 -5.83 2.12
CA PRO A 54 18.46 -6.54 2.26
C PRO A 54 19.11 -6.44 3.64
N ALA A 55 18.71 -5.49 4.49
CA ALA A 55 19.28 -5.32 5.82
C ALA A 55 18.88 -6.48 6.74
N ARG A 56 17.59 -6.83 6.73
CA ARG A 56 17.08 -8.00 7.46
C ARG A 56 17.75 -9.31 7.03
N TRP A 57 18.07 -9.46 5.74
CA TRP A 57 18.69 -10.69 5.24
C TRP A 57 20.13 -10.90 5.75
N LYS A 58 20.85 -9.81 6.05
CA LYS A 58 22.21 -9.89 6.62
C LYS A 58 22.24 -10.36 8.06
N GLU A 59 21.13 -10.22 8.78
CA GLU A 59 20.98 -10.59 10.19
C GLU A 59 20.42 -12.00 10.36
N MET A 60 19.91 -12.61 9.28
CA MET A 60 19.44 -13.99 9.25
C MET A 60 20.62 -14.92 8.99
N ASP A 61 20.63 -16.08 9.63
CA ASP A 61 21.50 -17.18 9.20
C ASP A 61 20.98 -17.81 7.89
N ASP A 62 21.83 -18.64 7.27
CA ASP A 62 21.56 -19.24 5.97
C ASP A 62 20.29 -20.12 6.00
N ASP A 63 20.09 -20.90 7.07
CA ASP A 63 18.93 -21.79 7.20
C ASP A 63 17.63 -21.00 7.32
N ALA A 64 17.62 -19.94 8.12
CA ALA A 64 16.48 -19.04 8.23
C ALA A 64 16.18 -18.33 6.91
N LEU A 65 17.21 -17.94 6.16
CA LEU A 65 17.04 -17.29 4.86
C LEU A 65 16.51 -18.27 3.81
N LEU A 66 17.03 -19.49 3.77
CA LEU A 66 16.54 -20.57 2.91
C LEU A 66 15.08 -20.91 3.22
N ALA A 67 14.71 -21.00 4.49
CA ALA A 67 13.33 -21.25 4.93
C ALA A 67 12.34 -20.14 4.52
N ALA A 68 12.82 -18.91 4.31
CA ALA A 68 11.98 -17.79 3.87
C ALA A 68 11.71 -17.79 2.34
N LEU A 69 12.53 -18.48 1.55
CA LEU A 69 12.42 -18.47 0.08
C LEU A 69 11.08 -18.97 -0.46
N PRO A 70 10.45 -20.06 0.05
CA PRO A 70 9.17 -20.54 -0.49
C PRO A 70 8.06 -19.50 -0.39
N VAL A 71 7.99 -18.75 0.72
CA VAL A 71 6.98 -17.70 0.94
C VAL A 71 7.23 -16.51 0.00
N ALA A 72 8.49 -16.09 -0.13
CA ALA A 72 8.87 -15.03 -1.06
C ALA A 72 8.57 -15.41 -2.51
N SER A 73 8.91 -16.64 -2.91
CA SER A 73 8.63 -17.20 -4.24
C SER A 73 7.13 -17.23 -4.53
N ALA A 74 6.32 -17.75 -3.61
CA ALA A 74 4.86 -17.78 -3.76
C ALA A 74 4.27 -16.37 -3.94
N SER A 75 4.82 -15.37 -3.23
CA SER A 75 4.38 -13.97 -3.35
C SER A 75 4.73 -13.37 -4.72
N VAL A 76 5.91 -13.67 -5.25
CA VAL A 76 6.34 -13.26 -6.60
C VAL A 76 5.44 -13.91 -7.65
N GLU A 77 5.17 -15.21 -7.53
CA GLU A 77 4.34 -15.93 -8.49
C GLU A 77 2.87 -15.50 -8.44
N ALA A 78 2.33 -15.18 -7.26
CA ALA A 78 1.00 -14.58 -7.15
C ALA A 78 0.92 -13.24 -7.89
N THR A 79 1.92 -12.38 -7.71
CA THR A 79 2.00 -11.08 -8.41
C THR A 79 2.16 -11.25 -9.92
N ARG A 80 2.98 -12.21 -10.35
CA ARG A 80 3.13 -12.58 -11.76
C ARG A 80 1.80 -13.06 -12.35
N GLY A 81 1.06 -13.89 -11.63
CA GLY A 81 -0.25 -14.38 -12.04
C GLY A 81 -1.26 -13.25 -12.25
N VAL A 82 -1.27 -12.24 -11.35
CA VAL A 82 -2.12 -11.04 -11.53
C VAL A 82 -1.74 -10.28 -12.82
N LEU A 83 -0.45 -10.08 -13.07
CA LEU A 83 0.00 -9.40 -14.28
C LEU A 83 -0.37 -10.18 -15.55
N GLN A 84 -0.21 -11.51 -15.53
CA GLN A 84 -0.64 -12.39 -16.62
C GLN A 84 -2.13 -12.23 -16.92
N ALA A 85 -2.99 -12.31 -15.89
CA ALA A 85 -4.44 -12.14 -16.05
C ALA A 85 -4.82 -10.75 -16.59
N GLN A 86 -4.11 -9.69 -16.19
CA GLN A 86 -4.32 -8.35 -16.75
C GLN A 86 -3.94 -8.28 -18.24
N VAL A 87 -2.80 -8.89 -18.63
CA VAL A 87 -2.38 -8.96 -20.02
C VAL A 87 -3.37 -9.75 -20.86
N GLU A 88 -3.85 -10.90 -20.37
CA GLU A 88 -4.90 -11.69 -21.03
C GLU A 88 -6.19 -10.88 -21.23
N ALA A 89 -6.64 -10.15 -20.20
CA ALA A 89 -7.80 -9.27 -20.32
C ALA A 89 -7.59 -8.15 -21.35
N LEU A 90 -6.37 -7.59 -21.46
CA LEU A 90 -6.02 -6.61 -22.50
C LEU A 90 -6.01 -7.23 -23.89
N ARG A 91 -5.49 -8.46 -24.02
CA ARG A 91 -5.47 -9.20 -25.29
C ARG A 91 -6.86 -9.62 -25.73
N ALA A 92 -7.75 -9.98 -24.81
CA ALA A 92 -9.17 -10.22 -25.09
C ALA A 92 -9.92 -8.96 -25.56
N ARG A 93 -9.44 -7.77 -25.19
CA ARG A 93 -9.89 -6.46 -25.70
C ARG A 93 -9.13 -6.00 -26.94
N GLU A 94 -8.40 -6.92 -27.58
CA GLU A 94 -7.63 -6.72 -28.81
C GLU A 94 -6.51 -5.66 -28.71
N VAL A 95 -6.08 -5.28 -27.50
CA VAL A 95 -4.99 -4.31 -27.31
C VAL A 95 -3.68 -4.89 -27.79
N SER A 96 -3.02 -4.26 -28.77
CA SER A 96 -1.81 -4.80 -29.42
C SER A 96 -0.64 -5.05 -28.46
N TRP A 97 0.20 -6.03 -28.79
CA TRP A 97 1.46 -6.30 -28.09
C TRP A 97 2.41 -5.09 -28.06
N SER A 98 2.39 -4.24 -29.09
CA SER A 98 3.17 -3.00 -29.08
C SER A 98 2.72 -2.04 -27.98
N ARG A 99 1.42 -1.90 -27.76
CA ARG A 99 0.86 -1.02 -26.74
C ARG A 99 1.04 -1.60 -25.33
N ILE A 100 0.89 -2.91 -25.16
CA ILE A 100 1.16 -3.60 -23.89
C ILE A 100 2.65 -3.49 -23.54
N GLY A 101 3.55 -3.78 -24.49
CA GLY A 101 4.99 -3.64 -24.29
C GLY A 101 5.39 -2.22 -23.90
N ALA A 102 4.86 -1.20 -24.59
CA ALA A 102 5.10 0.21 -24.25
C ALA A 102 4.66 0.56 -22.82
N ALA A 103 3.51 0.04 -22.35
CA ALA A 103 3.04 0.25 -20.99
C ALA A 103 3.92 -0.44 -19.93
N LEU A 104 4.54 -1.58 -20.28
CA LEU A 104 5.46 -2.33 -19.43
C LEU A 104 6.92 -1.87 -19.56
N GLY A 105 7.21 -0.89 -20.42
CA GLY A 105 8.58 -0.41 -20.67
C GLY A 105 9.48 -1.42 -21.42
N ILE A 106 8.90 -2.36 -22.17
CA ILE A 106 9.63 -3.39 -22.93
C ILE A 106 9.26 -3.39 -24.41
N SER A 107 10.05 -4.06 -25.24
CA SER A 107 9.76 -4.17 -26.68
C SER A 107 8.50 -5.00 -26.93
N ARG A 108 7.86 -4.80 -28.10
CA ARG A 108 6.74 -5.63 -28.57
C ARG A 108 7.08 -7.12 -28.53
N GLN A 109 8.29 -7.48 -28.97
CA GLN A 109 8.75 -8.86 -29.02
C GLN A 109 8.88 -9.44 -27.61
N ALA A 110 9.51 -8.71 -26.68
CA ALA A 110 9.66 -9.15 -25.29
C ALA A 110 8.29 -9.34 -24.60
N ALA A 111 7.31 -8.48 -24.90
CA ALA A 111 5.95 -8.64 -24.38
C ALA A 111 5.27 -9.90 -24.95
N TRP A 112 5.43 -10.19 -26.23
CA TRP A 112 4.87 -11.40 -26.84
C TRP A 112 5.54 -12.67 -26.29
N GLU A 113 6.87 -12.73 -26.24
CA GLU A 113 7.60 -13.90 -25.73
C GLU A 113 7.30 -14.19 -24.26
N ARG A 114 7.02 -13.15 -23.47
CA ARG A 114 6.78 -13.29 -22.02
C ARG A 114 5.36 -13.69 -21.66
N PHE A 115 4.37 -13.27 -22.44
CA PHE A 115 2.95 -13.34 -22.05
C PHE A 115 2.04 -14.05 -23.07
N SER A 116 2.61 -14.56 -24.18
CA SER A 116 1.89 -15.39 -25.15
C SER A 116 1.84 -16.86 -24.76
#